data_AF-A0A2N2SWF3-F1
#
_entry.id   AF-A0A2N2SWF3-F1
#
_cell.length_a   1.000
_cell.length_b   1.000
_cell.length_c   1.000
_cell.angle_alpha   90.00
_cell.angle_beta   90.00
_cell.angle_gamma   90.00
#
_symmetry.space_group_name_H-M   'P 1'
#
loop_
_entity.id
_entity.type
_entity.pdbx_description
1 polymer ?
#
loop_
_entity_poly.entity_id
_entity_poly.type
_entity_poly.pdbx_seq_one_letter_code
_entity_poly.pdbx_strand_id
1 'polypeptide(L)'
;MSQAWTEIDASYRLEAFAASPWLESRQDRIREHTERSAPRRSSSFLFMQRLPGGVDLSVAGYWMEYMKWTQNTSVDFYRRFDLRLGYPFDIGGQKGEIAYTAQSFNGAHGEFKSDGSPADRVVDRRHWVSLRLDF
;
A
#
# COMPACT_ATOMS: atom_id res chain seq x y z
N MET A 1 8.73 -0.43 -17.77
CA MET A 1 9.04 -0.08 -16.36
C MET A 1 8.32 1.22 -16.05
N SER A 2 7.55 1.26 -14.96
CA SER A 2 6.84 2.47 -14.51
C SER A 2 7.19 2.76 -13.06
N GLN A 3 7.31 4.04 -12.73
CA GLN A 3 7.61 4.52 -11.38
C GLN A 3 6.78 5.76 -11.11
N ALA A 4 6.32 5.93 -9.87
CA ALA A 4 5.59 7.10 -9.44
C ALA A 4 5.98 7.47 -8.01
N TRP A 5 6.07 8.78 -7.78
CA TRP A 5 6.35 9.38 -6.49
C TRP A 5 5.29 10.40 -6.17
N THR A 6 4.85 10.44 -4.92
CA THR A 6 3.82 11.35 -4.46
C THR A 6 4.28 11.96 -3.14
N GLU A 7 4.29 13.29 -3.12
CA GLU A 7 4.43 14.09 -1.92
C GLU A 7 3.03 14.53 -1.49
N ILE A 8 2.74 14.42 -0.19
CA ILE A 8 1.42 14.69 0.37
C ILE A 8 1.59 15.63 1.56
N ASP A 9 0.88 16.74 1.50
CA ASP A 9 0.79 17.71 2.60
C ASP A 9 -0.65 17.84 3.08
N ALA A 10 -0.78 18.09 4.38
CA ALA A 10 -2.06 18.33 5.03
C ALA A 10 -1.96 19.61 5.87
N SER A 11 -2.97 20.47 5.77
CA SER A 11 -3.03 21.73 6.49
C SER A 11 -4.38 21.93 7.18
N TYR A 12 -4.40 22.84 8.14
CA TYR A 12 -5.59 23.24 8.88
C TYR A 12 -5.68 24.77 8.89
N ARG A 13 -6.88 25.30 9.14
CA ARG A 13 -7.09 26.76 9.21
C ARG A 13 -6.80 27.26 10.62
N LEU A 14 -5.83 28.16 10.76
CA LEU A 14 -5.47 28.77 12.05
C LEU A 14 -6.63 29.57 12.66
N GLU A 15 -7.47 30.18 11.83
CA GLU A 15 -8.64 30.96 12.26
C GLU A 15 -9.66 30.13 13.04
N ALA A 16 -9.70 28.80 12.84
CA ALA A 16 -10.60 27.92 13.57
C ALA A 16 -10.30 27.88 15.09
N PHE A 17 -9.07 28.19 15.50
CA PHE A 17 -8.69 28.23 16.93
C PHE A 17 -9.19 29.48 17.63
N ALA A 18 -9.24 30.62 16.93
CA ALA A 18 -9.72 31.89 17.49
C ALA A 18 -11.20 31.83 17.89
N ALA A 19 -11.97 30.89 17.33
CA ALA A 19 -13.38 30.69 17.64
C ALA A 19 -13.63 29.94 18.97
N SER A 20 -12.61 29.32 19.59
CA SER A 20 -12.81 28.54 20.82
C SER A 20 -11.52 28.36 21.65
N PRO A 21 -11.51 28.81 22.92
CA PRO A 21 -10.41 28.56 23.85
C PRO A 21 -10.09 27.05 24.04
N TRP A 22 -11.11 26.19 23.89
CA TRP A 22 -10.94 24.73 23.94
C TRP A 22 -10.14 24.19 22.75
N LEU A 23 -10.34 24.76 21.56
CA LEU A 23 -9.55 24.42 20.38
C LEU A 23 -8.14 24.96 20.51
N GLU A 24 -7.99 26.22 20.93
CA GLU A 24 -6.70 26.88 21.13
C GLU A 24 -5.78 26.06 22.05
N SER A 25 -6.31 25.59 23.19
CA SER A 25 -5.56 24.71 24.12
C SER A 25 -5.10 23.37 23.52
N ARG A 26 -5.62 22.96 22.36
CA ARG A 26 -5.28 21.71 21.65
C ARG A 26 -4.54 21.93 20.33
N GLN A 27 -4.13 23.15 20.03
CA GLN A 27 -3.57 23.51 18.72
C GLN A 27 -2.41 22.60 18.31
N ASP A 28 -1.49 22.27 19.21
CA ASP A 28 -0.35 21.39 18.90
C ASP A 28 -0.78 19.96 18.57
N ARG A 29 -1.76 19.42 19.30
CA ARG A 29 -2.31 18.08 19.01
C ARG A 29 -3.04 18.04 17.68
N ILE A 30 -3.78 19.10 17.35
CA ILE A 30 -4.48 19.21 16.08
C ILE A 30 -3.46 19.34 14.94
N ARG A 31 -2.44 20.19 15.10
CA ARG A 31 -1.32 20.30 14.16
C ARG A 31 -0.66 18.96 13.90
N GLU A 32 -0.24 18.26 14.96
CA GLU A 32 0.42 16.96 14.82
C GLU A 32 -0.47 15.95 14.09
N HIS A 33 -1.75 15.87 14.48
CA HIS A 33 -2.67 14.93 13.84
C HIS A 33 -2.93 15.28 12.37
N THR A 34 -3.09 16.57 12.04
CA THR A 34 -3.29 17.03 10.67
C THR A 34 -2.06 16.71 9.83
N GLU A 35 -0.86 17.10 10.27
CA GLU A 35 0.40 16.87 9.54
C GLU A 35 0.73 15.39 9.35
N ARG A 36 0.14 14.51 10.18
CA ARG A 36 0.33 13.06 10.11
C ARG A 36 -0.92 12.33 9.66
N SER A 37 -1.96 13.02 9.17
CA SER A 37 -3.22 12.39 8.76
C SER A 37 -3.11 11.59 7.45
N ALA A 38 -2.00 11.77 6.73
CA ALA A 38 -1.61 11.05 5.54
C ALA A 38 -0.08 10.82 5.57
N PRO A 39 0.45 9.84 4.83
CA PRO A 39 1.89 9.65 4.73
C PRO A 39 2.48 10.80 3.92
N ARG A 40 3.53 11.47 4.42
CA ARG A 40 4.14 12.61 3.71
C ARG A 40 4.74 12.23 2.37
N ARG A 41 5.25 11.00 2.27
CA ARG A 41 5.77 10.44 1.03
C ARG A 41 5.21 9.05 0.77
N SER A 42 4.81 8.86 -0.47
CA SER A 42 4.42 7.57 -1.02
C SER A 42 5.20 7.34 -2.32
N SER A 43 5.83 6.18 -2.45
CA SER A 43 6.55 5.80 -3.67
C SER A 43 6.07 4.44 -4.14
N SER A 44 5.90 4.30 -5.45
CA SER A 44 5.51 3.04 -6.07
C SER A 44 6.36 2.73 -7.30
N PHE A 45 6.57 1.45 -7.51
CA PHE A 45 7.37 0.91 -8.58
C PHE A 45 6.66 -0.27 -9.22
N LEU A 46 6.70 -0.35 -10.56
CA LEU A 46 6.16 -1.45 -11.32
C LEU A 46 7.14 -1.92 -12.40
N PHE A 47 7.58 -3.16 -12.25
CA PHE A 47 8.41 -3.88 -13.19
C PHE A 47 7.63 -4.98 -13.87
N MET A 48 7.77 -5.09 -15.19
CA MET A 48 7.20 -6.20 -15.95
C MET A 48 8.22 -6.64 -17.00
N GLN A 49 8.41 -7.95 -17.10
CA GLN A 49 9.33 -8.55 -18.06
C GLN A 49 8.84 -9.93 -18.47
N ARG A 50 8.88 -10.20 -19.78
CA ARG A 50 8.77 -11.56 -20.32
C ARG A 50 10.11 -12.29 -20.11
N LEU A 51 10.08 -13.42 -19.40
CA LEU A 51 11.22 -14.30 -19.15
C LEU A 51 11.40 -15.34 -20.28
N PRO A 52 12.59 -15.95 -20.40
CA PRO A 52 12.77 -17.15 -21.22
C PRO A 52 11.73 -18.22 -20.87
N GLY A 53 11.27 -18.95 -21.89
CA GLY A 53 10.20 -19.95 -21.71
C GLY A 53 8.78 -19.37 -21.69
N GLY A 54 8.60 -18.09 -22.00
CA GLY A 54 7.27 -17.51 -22.23
C GLY A 54 6.55 -17.00 -20.98
N VAL A 55 7.17 -17.05 -19.81
CA VAL A 55 6.58 -16.61 -18.53
C VAL A 55 6.62 -15.09 -18.38
N ASP A 56 5.49 -14.48 -18.05
CA ASP A 56 5.38 -13.07 -17.68
C ASP A 56 5.64 -12.85 -16.19
N LEU A 57 6.73 -12.14 -15.88
CA LEU A 57 7.05 -11.67 -14.53
C LEU A 57 6.54 -10.24 -14.34
N SER A 58 5.82 -10.00 -13.24
CA SER A 58 5.47 -8.66 -12.76
C SER A 58 5.85 -8.50 -11.29
N VAL A 59 6.46 -7.36 -10.94
CA VAL A 59 6.77 -6.98 -9.56
C VAL A 59 6.24 -5.59 -9.28
N ALA A 60 5.46 -5.45 -8.22
CA ALA A 60 5.02 -4.15 -7.70
C ALA A 60 5.68 -3.90 -6.34
N GLY A 61 6.23 -2.70 -6.14
CA GLY A 61 6.84 -2.27 -4.89
C GLY A 61 6.21 -0.99 -4.39
N TYR A 62 5.93 -0.92 -3.10
CA TYR A 62 5.33 0.23 -2.43
C TYR A 62 6.14 0.60 -1.18
N TRP A 63 6.37 1.90 -1.00
CA TRP A 63 6.96 2.48 0.20
C TRP A 63 6.00 3.55 0.73
N MET A 64 5.56 3.37 1.96
CA MET A 64 4.63 4.28 2.62
C MET A 64 5.26 4.78 3.91
N GLU A 65 5.30 6.10 4.09
CA GLU A 65 5.74 6.70 5.33
C GLU A 65 4.74 6.53 6.47
N TYR A 66 5.22 6.78 7.68
CA TYR A 66 4.41 6.80 8.88
C TYR A 66 3.21 7.76 8.75
N MET A 67 2.05 7.33 9.25
CA MET A 67 0.85 8.16 9.33
C MET A 67 -0.01 7.79 10.54
N LYS A 68 -0.92 8.69 10.90
CA LYS A 68 -1.93 8.54 11.95
C LYS A 68 -3.32 8.44 11.32
N TRP A 69 -4.00 7.32 11.55
CA TRP A 69 -5.39 7.13 11.15
C TRP A 69 -6.37 7.81 12.11
N THR A 70 -6.04 7.83 13.39
CA THR A 70 -6.82 8.51 14.44
C THR A 70 -5.87 9.24 15.39
N GLN A 71 -6.41 9.90 16.42
CA GLN A 71 -5.57 10.54 17.43
C GLN A 71 -4.64 9.54 18.15
N ASN A 72 -5.09 8.29 18.30
CA ASN A 72 -4.43 7.28 19.12
C ASN A 72 -3.84 6.13 18.32
N THR A 73 -4.12 6.04 17.02
CA THR A 73 -3.67 4.93 16.18
C THR A 73 -2.84 5.40 15.02
N SER A 74 -1.73 4.71 14.77
CA SER A 74 -0.82 4.96 13.66
C SER A 74 -0.62 3.73 12.80
N VAL A 75 0.06 3.96 11.68
CA VAL A 75 0.68 2.92 10.86
C VAL A 75 2.13 3.34 10.70
N ASP A 76 3.03 2.44 11.07
CA ASP A 76 4.46 2.64 10.88
C ASP A 76 4.83 2.66 9.41
N PHE A 77 6.03 3.17 9.12
CA PHE A 77 6.61 3.04 7.80
C PHE A 77 6.59 1.56 7.37
N TYR A 78 6.11 1.29 6.17
CA TYR A 78 6.12 -0.07 5.63
C TYR A 78 6.53 -0.12 4.17
N ARG A 79 6.98 -1.32 3.79
CA ARG A 79 7.28 -1.69 2.41
C ARG A 79 6.45 -2.89 2.05
N ARG A 80 5.80 -2.85 0.90
CA ARG A 80 5.06 -3.98 0.35
C ARG A 80 5.59 -4.32 -1.02
N PHE A 81 5.91 -5.59 -1.21
CA PHE A 81 6.26 -6.11 -2.51
C PHE A 81 5.31 -7.22 -2.91
N ASP A 82 4.80 -7.11 -4.12
CA ASP A 82 3.92 -8.09 -4.75
C ASP A 82 4.61 -8.65 -6.00
N LEU A 83 4.44 -9.94 -6.26
CA LEU A 83 5.03 -10.68 -7.38
C LEU A 83 3.92 -11.46 -8.10
N ARG A 84 3.99 -11.47 -9.42
CA ARG A 84 3.18 -12.36 -10.26
C ARG A 84 4.04 -13.05 -11.32
N LEU A 85 3.80 -14.34 -11.50
CA LEU A 85 4.34 -15.16 -12.59
C LEU A 85 3.17 -15.72 -13.38
N GLY A 86 3.00 -15.31 -14.64
CA GLY A 86 1.96 -15.80 -15.54
C GLY A 86 2.56 -16.63 -16.67
N TYR A 87 1.96 -17.78 -16.97
CA TYR A 87 2.32 -18.58 -18.13
C TYR A 87 1.11 -18.67 -19.07
N PRO A 88 1.15 -17.97 -20.21
CA PRO A 88 0.14 -18.14 -21.24
C PRO A 88 0.33 -19.51 -21.92
N PHE A 89 -0.77 -20.18 -22.24
CA PHE A 89 -0.76 -21.45 -22.96
C PHE A 89 -1.73 -21.44 -24.15
N ASP A 90 -1.43 -22.30 -25.12
CA ASP A 90 -2.29 -22.64 -26.25
C ASP A 90 -2.21 -24.16 -26.41
N ILE A 91 -3.27 -24.87 -26.01
CA ILE A 91 -3.31 -26.33 -25.99
C ILE A 91 -4.57 -26.78 -26.72
N GLY A 92 -4.40 -27.46 -27.86
CA GLY A 92 -5.52 -27.95 -28.66
C GLY A 92 -6.43 -26.83 -29.20
N GLY A 93 -5.88 -25.62 -29.42
CA GLY A 93 -6.64 -24.43 -29.85
C GLY A 93 -7.32 -23.68 -28.70
N GLN A 94 -7.32 -24.22 -27.48
CA GLN A 94 -7.78 -23.50 -26.29
C GLN A 94 -6.64 -22.64 -25.74
N LYS A 95 -6.87 -21.32 -25.74
CA LYS A 95 -5.94 -20.35 -25.15
C LYS A 95 -6.29 -20.05 -23.70
N GLY A 96 -5.29 -19.68 -22.92
CA GLY A 96 -5.50 -19.29 -21.54
C GLY A 96 -4.20 -18.93 -20.84
N GLU A 97 -4.29 -18.82 -19.52
CA GLU A 97 -3.15 -18.49 -18.67
C GLU A 97 -3.29 -19.16 -17.30
N ILE A 98 -2.20 -19.74 -16.81
CA ILE A 98 -2.04 -20.07 -15.39
C ILE A 98 -1.10 -19.05 -14.77
N ALA A 99 -1.45 -18.52 -13.60
CA ALA A 99 -0.60 -17.56 -12.91
C ALA A 99 -0.51 -17.84 -11.42
N TYR A 100 0.67 -17.62 -10.86
CA TYR A 100 0.93 -17.59 -9.42
C TYR A 100 1.15 -16.14 -8.99
N THR A 101 0.49 -15.73 -7.91
CA THR A 101 0.65 -14.39 -7.34
C THR A 101 0.97 -14.48 -5.86
N ALA A 102 1.95 -13.69 -5.43
CA ALA A 102 2.34 -13.50 -4.04
C ALA A 102 2.21 -12.02 -3.68
N GLN A 103 1.35 -11.72 -2.71
CA GLN A 103 1.18 -10.38 -2.14
C GLN A 103 1.93 -10.30 -0.81
N SER A 104 2.55 -9.14 -0.55
CA SER A 104 3.33 -8.93 0.67
C SER A 104 4.41 -10.01 0.84
N PHE A 105 5.09 -10.36 -0.25
CA PHE A 105 6.03 -11.50 -0.24
C PHE A 105 7.23 -11.26 0.69
N ASN A 106 7.51 -9.98 0.98
CA ASN A 106 8.53 -9.52 1.91
C ASN A 106 8.10 -9.54 3.39
N GLY A 107 6.90 -10.03 3.71
CA GLY A 107 6.43 -10.22 5.08
C GLY A 107 5.21 -9.40 5.47
N ALA A 108 4.73 -9.66 6.67
CA ALA A 108 3.59 -8.99 7.26
C ALA A 108 3.88 -7.51 7.52
N HIS A 109 2.89 -6.66 7.34
CA HIS A 109 2.96 -5.24 7.66
C HIS A 109 1.57 -4.70 8.00
N GLY A 110 1.53 -3.61 8.77
CA GLY A 110 0.31 -2.90 9.05
C GLY A 110 -0.10 -1.98 7.92
N GLU A 111 -1.35 -2.06 7.47
CA GLU A 111 -1.92 -1.07 6.54
C GLU A 111 -2.97 -0.16 7.24
N PHE A 112 -3.51 -0.58 8.39
CA PHE A 112 -4.48 0.21 9.16
C PHE A 112 -4.46 -0.15 10.64
N LYS A 113 -4.19 0.81 11.54
CA LYS A 113 -3.97 0.59 12.98
C LYS A 113 -2.91 -0.48 13.18
N SER A 114 -1.65 -0.10 13.30
CA SER A 114 -0.54 -1.03 13.48
C SER A 114 0.38 -0.52 14.56
N ASP A 115 -0.23 -0.16 15.68
CA ASP A 115 0.40 0.40 16.87
C ASP A 115 0.53 -0.62 18.00
N GLY A 116 0.30 -1.91 17.71
CA GLY A 116 0.34 -3.02 18.67
C GLY A 116 -1.00 -3.25 19.37
N SER A 117 -2.09 -2.66 18.88
CA SER A 117 -3.42 -2.82 19.44
C SER A 117 -4.08 -4.14 19.00
N PRO A 118 -5.02 -4.71 19.77
CA PRO A 118 -5.79 -5.87 19.32
C PRO A 118 -6.66 -5.62 18.06
N ALA A 119 -6.88 -4.36 17.71
CA ALA A 119 -7.65 -3.96 16.54
C ALA A 119 -6.76 -3.78 15.29
N ASP A 120 -5.50 -4.20 15.36
CA ASP A 120 -4.54 -3.99 14.31
C ASP A 120 -4.95 -4.71 13.02
N ARG A 121 -4.84 -4.02 11.88
CA ARG A 121 -5.02 -4.65 10.57
C ARG A 121 -3.68 -4.84 9.90
N VAL A 122 -3.15 -6.03 10.16
CA VAL A 122 -1.95 -6.56 9.55
C VAL A 122 -2.32 -7.29 8.27
N VAL A 123 -1.61 -6.97 7.20
CA VAL A 123 -1.64 -7.72 5.95
C VAL A 123 -0.49 -8.70 5.97
N ASP A 124 -0.83 -9.97 6.18
CA ASP A 124 0.11 -11.07 6.06
C ASP A 124 0.46 -11.37 4.60
N ARG A 125 1.53 -12.14 4.44
CA ARG A 125 1.91 -12.70 3.15
C ARG A 125 0.81 -13.63 2.62
N ARG A 126 0.33 -13.37 1.40
CA ARG A 126 -0.73 -14.15 0.75
C ARG A 126 -0.27 -14.68 -0.60
N HIS A 127 -0.77 -15.84 -0.96
CA HIS A 127 -0.43 -16.53 -2.21
C HIS A 127 -1.68 -17.12 -2.83
N TRP A 128 -1.78 -17.08 -4.14
CA TRP A 128 -2.84 -17.77 -4.86
C TRP A 128 -2.41 -18.14 -6.27
N VAL A 129 -3.14 -19.09 -6.85
CA VAL A 129 -3.03 -19.50 -8.25
C VAL A 129 -4.34 -19.15 -8.95
N SER A 130 -4.25 -18.61 -10.16
CA SER A 130 -5.40 -18.32 -11.02
C SER A 130 -5.27 -19.05 -12.35
N LEU A 131 -6.40 -19.52 -12.88
CA LEU A 131 -6.54 -20.05 -14.23
C LEU A 131 -7.53 -19.18 -15.00
N ARG A 132 -7.13 -18.70 -16.18
CA ARG A 132 -7.98 -18.00 -17.13
C ARG A 132 -8.09 -18.83 -18.42
N LEU A 133 -9.29 -18.93 -18.97
CA LEU A 133 -9.58 -19.56 -20.25
C LEU A 133 -10.18 -18.52 -21.20
N ASP A 134 -9.73 -18.50 -22.44
CA ASP A 134 -10.17 -17.55 -23.47
C ASP A 134 -11.05 -18.31 -24.48
N PHE A 135 -12.35 -17.99 -24.57
CA PHE A 135 -13.35 -18.66 -25.43
C PHE A 135 -13.75 -17.82 -26.65
#